data_AF-A0A0F9IBV8-F1
#
_entry.id   AF-A0A0F9IBV8-F1
#
_cell.length_a   1.000
_cell.length_b   1.000
_cell.length_c   1.000
_cell.angle_alpha   90.00
_cell.angle_beta   90.00
_cell.angle_gamma   90.00
#
_symmetry.space_group_name_H-M   'P 1'
#
loop_
_entity.id
_entity.type
_entity.pdbx_description
1 polymer ?
#
loop_
_entity_poly.entity_id
_entity_poly.type
_entity_poly.pdbx_seq_one_letter_code
_entity_poly.pdbx_strand_id
1 'polypeptide(L)'
;NEFKKFKLVLEKHSNKIIKEEALEGAISLFTKSRSLYRKLNSLRLESPPLISGKEMMDLTNEFFNTDPIIWNENNKDLLEKRREINPINNKPRVLLSGSPIHNVEFIDFIENCGLNVIYEDLCTGSKFFDLDVPKSKDLLESLSKAYINRSPCARMMKIEERAAYINKISQKFKIDGIIHHSLKFCDTYLYDVPQLKDLLNEKDLKVLFIESDGLQSMNQLKTRIEAFTEMIKN
;
A
#
# COMPACT_ATOMS: atom_id res chain seq x y z
N ASN A 1 18.07 -2.76 20.17
CA ASN A 1 17.57 -2.49 21.55
C ASN A 1 16.44 -1.45 21.59
N GLU A 2 16.05 -0.82 20.47
CA GLU A 2 15.05 0.27 20.50
C GLU A 2 13.63 -0.18 20.88
N PHE A 3 13.15 -1.35 20.44
CA PHE A 3 11.83 -1.87 20.84
C PHE A 3 11.72 -2.12 22.36
N LYS A 4 12.80 -2.56 23.01
CA LYS A 4 12.83 -2.73 24.48
C LYS A 4 12.71 -1.38 25.20
N LYS A 5 13.44 -0.36 24.73
CA LYS A 5 13.32 1.01 25.25
C LYS A 5 11.91 1.57 25.05
N PHE A 6 11.34 1.38 23.87
CA PHE A 6 9.99 1.85 23.55
C PHE A 6 8.93 1.19 24.44
N LYS A 7 9.00 -0.14 24.62
CA LYS A 7 8.14 -0.87 25.56
C LYS A 7 8.18 -0.26 26.96
N LEU A 8 9.38 -0.04 27.52
CA LEU A 8 9.53 0.54 28.87
C LEU A 8 8.92 1.94 28.99
N VAL A 9 9.08 2.79 27.96
CA VAL A 9 8.48 4.14 27.93
C VAL A 9 6.96 4.06 27.91
N LEU A 10 6.38 3.16 27.10
CA LEU A 10 4.93 2.95 27.04
C LEU A 10 4.36 2.42 28.37
N GLU A 11 5.05 1.47 29.00
CA GLU A 11 4.65 0.91 30.30
C GLU A 11 4.63 1.99 31.38
N LYS A 12 5.68 2.84 31.41
CA LYS A 12 5.76 3.99 32.32
C LYS A 12 4.66 5.01 32.06
N HIS A 13 4.41 5.34 30.79
CA HIS A 13 3.40 6.33 30.42
C HIS A 13 1.97 5.88 30.74
N SER A 14 1.67 4.60 30.48
CA SER A 14 0.33 4.03 30.68
C SER A 14 0.09 3.49 32.10
N ASN A 15 1.14 3.41 32.93
CA ASN A 15 1.13 2.74 34.23
C ASN A 15 0.63 1.29 34.17
N LYS A 16 0.95 0.59 33.07
CA LYS A 16 0.55 -0.80 32.81
C LYS A 16 1.73 -1.58 32.26
N ILE A 17 1.94 -2.79 32.77
CA ILE A 17 2.95 -3.72 32.23
C ILE A 17 2.41 -4.38 30.97
N ILE A 18 3.17 -4.30 29.88
CA ILE A 18 2.92 -5.03 28.63
C ILE A 18 3.43 -6.45 28.84
N LYS A 19 2.51 -7.34 29.17
CA LYS A 19 2.76 -8.78 29.33
C LYS A 19 3.07 -9.44 27.99
N GLU A 20 3.80 -10.54 28.03
CA GLU A 20 4.20 -11.28 26.84
C GLU A 20 2.98 -11.85 26.10
N GLU A 21 1.99 -12.37 26.82
CA GLU A 21 0.76 -12.93 26.25
C GLU A 21 -0.09 -11.84 25.56
N ALA A 22 -0.09 -10.62 26.11
CA ALA A 22 -0.76 -9.49 25.49
C ALA A 22 -0.07 -9.08 24.18
N LEU A 23 1.26 -9.11 24.15
CA LEU A 23 2.05 -8.83 22.95
C LEU A 23 1.84 -9.91 21.87
N GLU A 24 1.85 -11.19 22.26
CA GLU A 24 1.55 -12.31 21.37
C GLU A 24 0.14 -12.21 20.80
N GLY A 25 -0.86 -11.92 21.64
CA GLY A 25 -2.24 -11.69 21.22
C GLY A 25 -2.37 -10.56 20.21
N ALA A 26 -1.68 -9.43 20.43
CA ALA A 26 -1.65 -8.32 19.49
C ALA A 26 -0.98 -8.70 18.16
N ILE A 27 0.16 -9.40 18.19
CA ILE A 27 0.83 -9.89 16.97
C ILE A 27 -0.11 -10.80 16.16
N SER A 28 -0.80 -11.71 16.83
CA SER A 28 -1.78 -12.61 16.20
C SER A 28 -2.94 -11.85 15.57
N LEU A 29 -3.52 -10.89 16.29
CA LEU A 29 -4.61 -10.03 15.81
C LEU A 29 -4.22 -9.27 14.54
N PHE A 30 -3.08 -8.58 14.55
CA PHE A 30 -2.62 -7.85 13.37
C PHE A 30 -2.25 -8.80 12.23
N THR A 31 -1.73 -9.99 12.51
CA THR A 31 -1.46 -11.00 11.48
C THR A 31 -2.76 -11.45 10.78
N LYS A 32 -3.86 -11.62 11.53
CA LYS A 32 -5.20 -11.90 10.97
C LYS A 32 -5.65 -10.75 10.06
N SER A 33 -5.53 -9.50 10.52
CA SER A 33 -5.90 -8.31 9.73
C SER A 33 -5.11 -8.20 8.43
N ARG A 34 -3.79 -8.37 8.50
CA ARG A 34 -2.90 -8.36 7.33
C ARG A 34 -3.23 -9.49 6.35
N SER A 35 -3.50 -10.69 6.86
CA SER A 35 -3.93 -11.80 6.01
C SER A 35 -5.26 -11.52 5.32
N LEU A 36 -6.23 -10.92 6.02
CA LEU A 36 -7.54 -10.59 5.44
C LEU A 36 -7.41 -9.52 4.35
N TYR A 37 -6.68 -8.44 4.62
CA TYR A 37 -6.39 -7.40 3.62
C TYR A 37 -5.72 -8.00 2.37
N ARG A 38 -4.71 -8.86 2.53
CA ARG A 38 -4.04 -9.49 1.37
C ARG A 38 -4.95 -10.40 0.57
N LYS A 39 -5.91 -11.09 1.21
CA LYS A 39 -6.94 -11.87 0.52
C LYS A 39 -7.88 -10.97 -0.27
N LEU A 40 -8.35 -9.86 0.31
CA LEU A 40 -9.17 -8.87 -0.39
C LEU A 40 -8.41 -8.24 -1.56
N ASN A 41 -7.14 -7.88 -1.35
CA ASN A 41 -6.26 -7.36 -2.41
C ASN A 41 -6.09 -8.37 -3.57
N SER A 42 -6.08 -9.67 -3.28
CA SER A 42 -5.95 -10.71 -4.32
C SER A 42 -7.13 -10.77 -5.29
N LEU A 43 -8.30 -10.25 -4.92
CA LEU A 43 -9.45 -10.09 -5.82
C LEU A 43 -9.15 -9.16 -7.00
N ARG A 44 -8.10 -8.34 -6.89
CA ARG A 44 -7.62 -7.49 -7.98
C ARG A 44 -6.79 -8.26 -8.99
N LEU A 45 -6.36 -9.50 -8.74
CA LEU A 45 -5.66 -10.35 -9.73
C LEU A 45 -6.58 -10.77 -10.88
N GLU A 46 -7.89 -10.76 -10.65
CA GLU A 46 -8.90 -11.02 -11.67
C GLU A 46 -8.89 -9.94 -12.77
N SER A 47 -9.37 -10.33 -13.95
CA SER A 47 -9.48 -9.47 -15.12
C SER A 47 -10.85 -9.70 -15.77
N PRO A 48 -11.87 -8.87 -15.49
CA PRO A 48 -11.79 -7.60 -14.77
C PRO A 48 -11.60 -7.77 -13.25
N PRO A 49 -11.01 -6.79 -12.54
CA PRO A 49 -10.86 -6.85 -11.09
C PRO A 49 -12.23 -6.87 -10.37
N LEU A 50 -12.31 -7.49 -9.20
CA LEU A 50 -13.56 -7.61 -8.43
C LEU A 50 -13.74 -6.54 -7.34
N ILE A 51 -12.69 -5.77 -7.05
CA ILE A 51 -12.69 -4.68 -6.06
C ILE A 51 -11.85 -3.52 -6.61
N SER A 52 -12.35 -2.29 -6.50
CA SER A 52 -11.64 -1.11 -6.99
C SER A 52 -10.53 -0.67 -6.05
N GLY A 53 -9.62 0.17 -6.55
CA GLY A 53 -8.62 0.82 -5.72
C GLY A 53 -9.27 1.74 -4.68
N LYS A 54 -10.35 2.43 -5.05
CA LYS A 54 -11.14 3.25 -4.12
C LYS A 54 -11.63 2.42 -2.93
N GLU A 55 -12.25 1.28 -3.20
CA GLU A 55 -12.77 0.39 -2.16
C GLU A 55 -11.65 -0.16 -1.27
N MET A 56 -10.49 -0.49 -1.86
CA MET A 56 -9.31 -0.89 -1.09
C MET A 56 -8.77 0.24 -0.21
N MET A 57 -8.78 1.49 -0.68
CA MET A 57 -8.38 2.65 0.13
C MET A 57 -9.39 2.90 1.26
N ASP A 58 -10.69 2.80 1.00
CA ASP A 58 -11.75 2.88 2.02
C ASP A 58 -11.51 1.86 3.15
N LEU A 59 -11.17 0.61 2.79
CA LEU A 59 -10.81 -0.44 3.76
C LEU A 59 -9.58 -0.08 4.61
N THR A 60 -8.53 0.48 4.00
CA THR A 60 -7.34 0.91 4.76
C THR A 60 -7.64 2.07 5.69
N ASN A 61 -8.44 3.03 5.26
CA ASN A 61 -8.85 4.17 6.07
C ASN A 61 -9.73 3.73 7.24
N GLU A 62 -10.66 2.80 7.02
CA GLU A 62 -11.45 2.19 8.09
C GLU A 62 -10.51 1.52 9.12
N PHE A 63 -9.54 0.72 8.65
CA PHE A 63 -8.59 0.01 9.54
C PHE A 63 -7.82 0.97 10.45
N PHE A 64 -7.36 2.12 9.94
CA PHE A 64 -6.62 3.10 10.75
C PHE A 64 -7.49 3.87 11.76
N ASN A 65 -8.82 3.85 11.60
CA ASN A 65 -9.76 4.59 12.44
C ASN A 65 -10.64 3.69 13.31
N THR A 66 -10.44 2.37 13.29
CA THR A 66 -11.25 1.40 14.02
C THR A 66 -10.39 0.38 14.77
N ASP A 67 -10.98 -0.30 15.75
CA ASP A 67 -10.30 -1.41 16.43
C ASP A 67 -10.09 -2.58 15.43
N PRO A 68 -8.88 -3.16 15.32
CA PRO A 68 -8.62 -4.26 14.40
C PRO A 68 -9.51 -5.50 14.62
N ILE A 69 -10.03 -5.72 15.83
CA ILE A 69 -11.02 -6.77 16.12
C ILE A 69 -12.31 -6.48 15.35
N ILE A 70 -12.83 -5.25 15.47
CA ILE A 70 -14.05 -4.82 14.78
C ILE A 70 -13.84 -4.86 13.27
N TRP A 71 -12.73 -4.31 12.78
CA TRP A 71 -12.42 -4.31 11.35
C TRP A 71 -12.35 -5.72 10.77
N ASN A 72 -11.70 -6.65 11.48
CA ASN A 72 -11.62 -8.04 11.06
C ASN A 72 -12.99 -8.71 10.97
N GLU A 73 -13.86 -8.48 11.95
CA GLU A 73 -15.18 -9.10 11.99
C GLU A 73 -16.11 -8.50 10.93
N ASN A 74 -16.06 -7.19 10.68
CA ASN A 74 -16.85 -6.53 9.64
C ASN A 74 -16.47 -6.99 8.22
N ASN A 75 -15.19 -7.28 7.99
CA ASN A 75 -14.65 -7.52 6.66
C ASN A 75 -14.39 -9.00 6.34
N LYS A 76 -14.59 -9.93 7.28
CA LYS A 76 -14.29 -11.36 7.09
C LYS A 76 -15.06 -12.01 5.93
N ASP A 77 -16.31 -11.59 5.72
CA ASP A 77 -17.20 -12.17 4.71
C ASP A 77 -17.16 -11.40 3.38
N LEU A 78 -16.42 -10.28 3.31
CA LEU A 78 -16.36 -9.43 2.13
C LEU A 78 -15.73 -10.16 0.93
N LEU A 79 -14.79 -11.08 1.20
CA LEU A 79 -14.13 -11.88 0.17
C LEU A 79 -15.14 -12.70 -0.65
N GLU A 80 -16.02 -13.43 0.02
CA GLU A 80 -17.02 -14.28 -0.65
C GLU A 80 -18.10 -13.42 -1.31
N LYS A 81 -18.60 -12.39 -0.61
CA LYS A 81 -19.59 -11.45 -1.18
C LYS A 81 -19.11 -10.83 -2.49
N ARG A 82 -17.82 -10.52 -2.62
CA ARG A 82 -17.26 -9.92 -3.85
C ARG A 82 -17.15 -10.88 -5.02
N ARG A 83 -17.07 -12.18 -4.77
CA ARG A 83 -17.04 -13.19 -5.84
C ARG A 83 -18.40 -13.42 -6.48
N GLU A 84 -19.47 -13.00 -5.81
CA GLU A 84 -20.85 -13.12 -6.28
C GLU A 84 -21.34 -11.89 -7.05
N ILE A 85 -20.60 -10.77 -7.00
CA ILE A 85 -20.96 -9.49 -7.62
C ILE A 85 -20.26 -9.38 -8.99
N ASN A 86 -20.89 -8.64 -9.92
CA ASN A 86 -20.28 -8.34 -11.21
C ASN A 86 -18.94 -7.60 -11.04
N PRO A 87 -17.90 -7.97 -11.83
CA PRO A 87 -16.61 -7.29 -11.81
C PRO A 87 -16.73 -5.79 -12.13
N ILE A 88 -15.76 -4.99 -11.69
CA ILE A 88 -15.68 -3.59 -12.14
C ILE A 88 -15.22 -3.54 -13.60
N ASN A 89 -15.42 -2.40 -14.27
CA ASN A 89 -15.04 -2.24 -15.66
C ASN A 89 -13.55 -2.53 -15.90
N ASN A 90 -13.25 -3.28 -16.96
CA ASN A 90 -11.87 -3.56 -17.32
C ASN A 90 -11.24 -2.32 -17.95
N LYS A 91 -10.21 -1.78 -17.29
CA LYS A 91 -9.43 -0.60 -17.67
C LYS A 91 -7.94 -0.91 -17.49
N PRO A 92 -7.03 -0.16 -18.13
CA PRO A 92 -5.61 -0.30 -17.88
C PRO A 92 -5.26 -0.23 -16.39
N ARG A 93 -4.36 -1.09 -15.98
CA ARG A 93 -4.06 -1.46 -14.61
C ARG A 93 -2.85 -0.68 -14.14
N VAL A 94 -3.00 0.14 -13.11
CA VAL A 94 -1.89 0.94 -12.59
C VAL A 94 -1.50 0.58 -11.16
N LEU A 95 -0.21 0.67 -10.90
CA LEU A 95 0.36 0.65 -9.57
C LEU A 95 0.62 2.08 -9.13
N LEU A 96 0.10 2.45 -7.96
CA LEU A 96 0.35 3.74 -7.33
C LEU A 96 1.46 3.59 -6.29
N SER A 97 2.65 4.15 -6.56
CA SER A 97 3.78 4.15 -5.62
C SER A 97 4.09 5.57 -5.19
N GLY A 98 4.58 5.77 -3.96
CA GLY A 98 4.85 7.14 -3.54
C GLY A 98 4.79 7.44 -2.06
N SER A 99 4.69 8.75 -1.81
CA SER A 99 4.38 9.33 -0.51
C SER A 99 3.01 8.85 0.01
N PRO A 100 2.77 8.90 1.33
CA PRO A 100 1.46 8.55 1.90
C PRO A 100 0.31 9.34 1.26
N ILE A 101 -0.76 8.62 0.89
CA ILE A 101 -2.04 9.20 0.44
C ILE A 101 -3.12 8.64 1.34
N HIS A 102 -3.87 9.51 2.00
CA HIS A 102 -5.03 9.15 2.84
C HIS A 102 -6.36 9.49 2.18
N ASN A 103 -6.31 10.39 1.19
CA ASN A 103 -7.48 10.92 0.53
C ASN A 103 -7.97 9.92 -0.53
N VAL A 104 -9.17 9.39 -0.33
CA VAL A 104 -9.82 8.42 -1.23
C VAL A 104 -10.14 9.07 -2.57
N GLU A 105 -10.49 10.35 -2.56
CA GLU A 105 -10.81 11.12 -3.77
C GLU A 105 -9.66 11.16 -4.78
N PHE A 106 -8.40 11.02 -4.35
CA PHE A 106 -7.28 10.92 -5.29
C PHE A 106 -7.26 9.59 -6.06
N ILE A 107 -7.60 8.48 -5.39
CA ILE A 107 -7.71 7.17 -6.05
C ILE A 107 -8.90 7.16 -6.99
N ASP A 108 -10.05 7.65 -6.51
CA ASP A 108 -11.28 7.78 -7.30
C ASP A 108 -11.05 8.65 -8.53
N PHE A 109 -10.30 9.74 -8.40
CA PHE A 109 -9.92 10.60 -9.51
C PHE A 109 -9.09 9.89 -10.58
N ILE A 110 -8.09 9.11 -10.18
CA ILE A 110 -7.30 8.30 -11.13
C ILE A 110 -8.21 7.30 -11.85
N GLU A 111 -9.10 6.62 -11.11
CA GLU A 111 -10.01 5.64 -11.69
C GLU A 111 -11.04 6.26 -12.66
N ASN A 112 -11.50 7.48 -12.36
CA ASN A 112 -12.37 8.29 -13.21
C ASN A 112 -11.66 8.80 -14.49
N CYS A 113 -10.32 8.86 -14.49
CA CYS A 113 -9.52 9.12 -15.69
C CYS A 113 -9.32 7.87 -16.59
N GLY A 114 -10.07 6.79 -16.33
CA GLY A 114 -10.09 5.60 -17.19
C GLY A 114 -9.04 4.54 -16.84
N LEU A 115 -8.57 4.51 -15.60
CA LEU A 115 -7.63 3.51 -15.08
C LEU A 115 -8.28 2.64 -13.99
N ASN A 116 -7.67 1.51 -13.66
CA ASN A 116 -7.95 0.75 -12.44
C ASN A 116 -6.71 0.81 -11.54
N VAL A 117 -6.85 1.30 -10.31
CA VAL A 117 -5.74 1.30 -9.35
C VAL A 117 -5.68 -0.08 -8.69
N ILE A 118 -4.71 -0.89 -9.12
CA ILE A 118 -4.63 -2.31 -8.78
C ILE A 118 -3.75 -2.57 -7.56
N TYR A 119 -2.83 -1.67 -7.24
CA TYR A 119 -1.94 -1.84 -6.09
C TYR A 119 -1.40 -0.51 -5.59
N GLU A 120 -1.52 -0.25 -4.30
CA GLU A 120 -1.00 0.93 -3.62
C GLU A 120 0.30 0.60 -2.88
N ASP A 121 1.44 0.84 -3.52
CA ASP A 121 2.78 0.79 -2.91
C ASP A 121 3.02 2.02 -1.99
N LEU A 122 2.12 2.19 -1.03
CA LEU A 122 2.05 3.32 -0.09
C LEU A 122 2.10 2.83 1.36
N CYS A 123 2.64 3.65 2.26
CA CYS A 123 2.63 3.36 3.71
C CYS A 123 1.21 3.28 4.30
N THR A 124 0.25 3.93 3.65
CA THR A 124 -1.18 3.93 3.97
C THR A 124 -1.95 2.84 3.22
N GLY A 125 -1.30 2.17 2.26
CA GLY A 125 -1.87 1.10 1.47
C GLY A 125 -1.20 -0.23 1.78
N SER A 126 -0.85 -0.97 0.72
CA SER A 126 -0.37 -2.34 0.82
C SER A 126 0.90 -2.49 1.67
N LYS A 127 1.79 -1.47 1.76
CA LYS A 127 3.01 -1.59 2.58
C LYS A 127 2.74 -1.76 4.08
N PHE A 128 1.60 -1.34 4.59
CA PHE A 128 1.24 -1.57 6.00
C PHE A 128 0.90 -3.05 6.24
N PHE A 129 0.22 -3.66 5.27
CA PHE A 129 -0.29 -5.01 5.36
C PHE A 129 0.69 -6.08 4.85
N ASP A 130 1.68 -5.69 4.05
CA ASP A 130 2.79 -6.53 3.60
C ASP A 130 3.92 -6.57 4.64
N LEU A 131 3.56 -7.00 5.86
CA LEU A 131 4.46 -7.19 6.99
C LEU A 131 4.13 -8.50 7.71
N ASP A 132 5.02 -9.48 7.60
CA ASP A 132 4.91 -10.74 8.35
C ASP A 132 5.89 -10.74 9.52
N VAL A 133 5.39 -11.08 10.71
CA VAL A 133 6.20 -11.16 11.93
C VAL A 133 6.70 -12.61 12.07
N PRO A 134 8.02 -12.87 11.99
CA PRO A 134 8.54 -14.22 12.10
C PRO A 134 8.27 -14.79 13.50
N LYS A 135 7.99 -16.09 13.60
CA LYS A 135 7.87 -16.76 14.89
C LYS A 135 9.25 -16.87 15.56
N SER A 136 9.35 -16.41 16.80
CA SER A 136 10.55 -16.52 17.65
C SER A 136 10.13 -16.56 19.12
N LYS A 137 11.04 -16.98 19.99
CA LYS A 137 10.87 -16.86 21.44
C LYS A 137 10.96 -15.40 21.93
N ASP A 138 11.76 -14.55 21.28
CA ASP A 138 11.80 -13.11 21.58
C ASP A 138 10.88 -12.35 20.62
N LEU A 139 9.68 -12.02 21.10
CA LEU A 139 8.66 -11.30 20.30
C LEU A 139 9.12 -9.90 19.86
N LEU A 140 9.94 -9.21 20.66
CA LEU A 140 10.46 -7.89 20.29
C LEU A 140 11.54 -7.99 19.21
N GLU A 141 12.35 -9.04 19.24
CA GLU A 141 13.28 -9.36 18.16
C GLU A 141 12.52 -9.69 16.87
N SER A 142 11.45 -10.49 16.96
CA SER A 142 10.59 -10.79 15.81
C SER A 142 10.01 -9.54 15.18
N LEU A 143 9.45 -8.63 15.98
CA LEU A 143 8.96 -7.35 15.49
C LEU A 143 10.06 -6.52 14.84
N SER A 144 11.24 -6.45 15.48
CA SER A 144 12.39 -5.72 14.92
C SER A 144 12.78 -6.24 13.54
N LYS A 145 12.88 -7.56 13.39
CA LYS A 145 13.19 -8.22 12.11
C LYS A 145 12.11 -7.94 11.06
N ALA A 146 10.83 -7.99 11.43
CA ALA A 146 9.74 -7.68 10.53
C ALA A 146 9.85 -6.25 9.99
N TYR A 147 10.03 -5.25 10.87
CA TYR A 147 10.07 -3.84 10.46
C TYR A 147 11.32 -3.46 9.65
N ILE A 148 12.46 -4.12 9.89
CA ILE A 148 13.69 -3.91 9.10
C ILE A 148 13.56 -4.53 7.71
N ASN A 149 12.91 -5.70 7.59
CA ASN A 149 12.76 -6.46 6.35
C ASN A 149 11.44 -6.20 5.62
N ARG A 150 10.67 -5.18 6.02
CA ARG A 150 9.42 -4.80 5.35
C ARG A 150 9.68 -4.34 3.91
N SER A 151 8.61 -4.18 3.14
CA SER A 151 8.68 -3.66 1.77
C SER A 151 9.52 -2.37 1.67
N PRO A 152 10.40 -2.26 0.65
CA PRO A 152 11.33 -1.13 0.52
C PRO A 152 10.64 0.24 0.53
N CYS A 153 11.27 1.20 1.19
CA CYS A 153 10.81 2.59 1.29
C CYS A 153 11.97 3.51 0.92
N ALA A 154 11.67 4.65 0.29
CA ALA A 154 12.66 5.65 -0.09
C ALA A 154 13.56 6.07 1.08
N ARG A 155 13.00 6.14 2.31
CA ARG A 155 13.75 6.44 3.55
C ARG A 155 14.90 5.48 3.86
N MET A 156 14.90 4.29 3.26
CA MET A 156 15.93 3.27 3.50
C MET A 156 17.10 3.38 2.52
N MET A 157 17.04 4.28 1.52
CA MET A 157 18.08 4.49 0.51
C MET A 157 18.53 3.20 -0.18
N LYS A 158 17.55 2.36 -0.54
CA LYS A 158 17.71 1.05 -1.20
C LYS A 158 16.91 1.03 -2.49
N ILE A 159 17.30 1.87 -3.45
CA ILE A 159 16.48 2.17 -4.62
C ILE A 159 16.37 0.98 -5.58
N GLU A 160 17.42 0.17 -5.71
CA GLU A 160 17.43 -1.04 -6.52
C GLU A 160 16.46 -2.09 -5.95
N GLU A 161 16.44 -2.27 -4.63
CA GLU A 161 15.48 -3.15 -3.95
C GLU A 161 14.05 -2.65 -4.17
N ARG A 162 13.83 -1.32 -4.13
CA ARG A 162 12.52 -0.71 -4.38
C ARG A 162 12.07 -0.91 -5.83
N ALA A 163 12.94 -0.68 -6.82
CA ALA A 163 12.63 -0.93 -8.22
C ALA A 163 12.33 -2.41 -8.49
N ALA A 164 13.12 -3.31 -7.91
CA ALA A 164 12.89 -4.76 -7.99
C ALA A 164 11.56 -5.17 -7.35
N TYR A 165 11.20 -4.59 -6.20
CA TYR A 165 9.92 -4.81 -5.55
C TYR A 165 8.76 -4.36 -6.43
N ILE A 166 8.81 -3.12 -6.94
CA ILE A 166 7.76 -2.58 -7.82
C ILE A 166 7.61 -3.47 -9.05
N ASN A 167 8.71 -3.86 -9.71
CA ASN A 167 8.66 -4.77 -10.85
C ASN A 167 8.02 -6.13 -10.51
N LYS A 168 8.38 -6.73 -9.37
CA LYS A 168 7.78 -7.99 -8.91
C LYS A 168 6.26 -7.86 -8.73
N ILE A 169 5.80 -6.77 -8.13
CA ILE A 169 4.37 -6.50 -7.97
C ILE A 169 3.72 -6.26 -9.33
N SER A 170 4.36 -5.49 -10.21
CA SER A 170 3.87 -5.23 -11.57
C SER A 170 3.63 -6.50 -12.36
N GLN A 171 4.56 -7.45 -12.31
CA GLN A 171 4.41 -8.77 -12.94
C GLN A 171 3.26 -9.57 -12.30
N LYS A 172 3.21 -9.64 -10.97
CA LYS A 172 2.18 -10.40 -10.24
C LYS A 172 0.77 -9.89 -10.55
N PHE A 173 0.59 -8.57 -10.58
CA PHE A 173 -0.71 -7.92 -10.73
C PHE A 173 -1.03 -7.49 -12.16
N LYS A 174 -0.18 -7.84 -13.15
CA LYS A 174 -0.34 -7.48 -14.56
C LYS A 174 -0.57 -5.97 -14.71
N ILE A 175 0.40 -5.19 -14.26
CA ILE A 175 0.34 -3.73 -14.26
C ILE A 175 0.81 -3.20 -15.61
N ASP A 176 0.02 -2.31 -16.20
CA ASP A 176 0.29 -1.66 -17.51
C ASP A 176 1.08 -0.35 -17.35
N GLY A 177 1.05 0.27 -16.16
CA GLY A 177 1.78 1.49 -15.89
C GLY A 177 1.91 1.83 -14.40
N ILE A 178 2.86 2.67 -14.08
CA ILE A 178 3.11 3.13 -12.71
C ILE A 178 2.80 4.61 -12.60
N ILE A 179 1.98 4.97 -11.63
CA ILE A 179 1.81 6.35 -11.19
C ILE A 179 2.68 6.51 -9.94
N HIS A 180 3.74 7.31 -10.05
CA HIS A 180 4.55 7.69 -8.90
C HIS A 180 4.08 9.03 -8.37
N HIS A 181 3.46 9.04 -7.18
CA HIS A 181 3.05 10.26 -6.50
C HIS A 181 4.07 10.66 -5.43
N SER A 182 4.46 11.93 -5.42
CA SER A 182 5.20 12.51 -4.30
C SER A 182 4.44 13.70 -3.73
N LEU A 183 4.37 13.78 -2.40
CA LEU A 183 3.99 15.02 -1.75
C LEU A 183 5.05 16.08 -2.07
N LYS A 184 4.63 17.33 -2.27
CA LYS A 184 5.56 18.46 -2.33
C LYS A 184 6.45 18.46 -1.08
N PHE A 185 7.74 18.72 -1.27
CA PHE A 185 8.75 18.72 -0.21
C PHE A 185 8.97 17.36 0.49
N CYS A 186 8.56 16.25 -0.13
CA CYS A 186 8.91 14.92 0.34
C CYS A 186 10.29 14.51 -0.17
N ASP A 187 11.35 15.09 0.41
CA ASP A 187 12.73 14.98 -0.10
C ASP A 187 13.15 13.54 -0.41
N THR A 188 12.85 12.58 0.47
CA THR A 188 13.23 11.17 0.24
C THR A 188 12.59 10.59 -1.01
N TYR A 189 11.32 10.89 -1.27
CA TYR A 189 10.64 10.36 -2.44
C TYR A 189 11.00 11.13 -3.70
N LEU A 190 11.13 12.45 -3.62
CA LEU A 190 11.55 13.31 -4.74
C LEU A 190 12.97 12.96 -5.22
N TYR A 191 13.88 12.69 -4.29
CA TYR A 191 15.27 12.32 -4.60
C TYR A 191 15.36 11.02 -5.41
N ASP A 192 14.52 10.03 -5.09
CA ASP A 192 14.49 8.73 -5.79
C ASP A 192 13.99 8.84 -7.25
N VAL A 193 13.19 9.87 -7.59
CA VAL A 193 12.38 9.88 -8.83
C VAL A 193 13.20 9.66 -10.11
N PRO A 194 14.30 10.40 -10.37
CA PRO A 194 15.04 10.23 -11.62
C PRO A 194 15.57 8.81 -11.81
N GLN A 195 16.32 8.31 -10.82
CA GLN A 195 16.94 6.99 -10.89
C GLN A 195 15.91 5.85 -10.84
N LEU A 196 14.84 5.99 -10.03
CA LEU A 196 13.78 5.00 -9.98
C LEU A 196 13.05 4.89 -11.33
N LYS A 197 12.82 6.02 -12.00
CA LYS A 197 12.20 6.05 -13.31
C LYS A 197 13.06 5.31 -14.33
N ASP A 198 14.37 5.54 -14.33
CA ASP A 198 15.30 4.84 -15.23
C ASP A 198 15.29 3.33 -14.99
N LEU A 199 15.42 2.90 -13.73
CA LEU A 199 15.40 1.48 -13.34
C LEU A 199 14.08 0.75 -13.68
N LEU A 200 12.96 1.48 -13.70
CA LEU A 200 11.65 0.94 -14.08
C LEU A 200 11.48 0.92 -15.61
N ASN A 201 11.96 1.94 -16.31
CA ASN A 201 11.97 1.96 -17.77
C ASN A 201 12.84 0.84 -18.35
N GLU A 202 13.98 0.53 -17.74
CA GLU A 202 14.83 -0.64 -18.08
C GLU A 202 14.09 -1.99 -17.93
N LYS A 203 12.94 -1.99 -17.27
CA LYS A 203 12.07 -3.17 -17.08
C LYS A 203 10.78 -3.06 -17.88
N ASP A 204 10.74 -2.17 -18.88
CA ASP A 204 9.60 -1.90 -19.74
C ASP A 204 8.36 -1.37 -19.00
N LEU A 205 8.54 -0.78 -17.81
CA LEU A 205 7.45 -0.20 -17.02
C LEU A 205 7.37 1.31 -17.26
N LYS A 206 6.29 1.72 -17.93
CA LYS A 206 5.96 3.14 -18.16
C LYS A 206 5.63 3.84 -16.83
N VAL A 207 6.28 4.98 -16.54
CA VAL A 207 6.09 5.73 -15.29
C VAL A 207 5.58 7.16 -15.54
N LEU A 208 4.46 7.50 -14.91
CA LEU A 208 3.98 8.88 -14.75
C LEU A 208 4.35 9.39 -13.36
N PHE A 209 5.19 10.42 -13.29
CA PHE A 209 5.48 11.11 -12.03
C PHE A 209 4.49 12.26 -11.79
N ILE A 210 3.91 12.32 -10.59
CA ILE A 210 3.01 13.38 -10.13
C ILE A 210 3.55 13.94 -8.82
N GLU A 211 3.66 15.26 -8.74
CA GLU A 211 3.89 15.97 -7.49
C GLU A 211 2.66 16.80 -7.14
N SER A 212 2.16 16.70 -5.90
CA SER A 212 1.07 17.54 -5.41
C SER A 212 1.05 17.66 -3.88
N ASP A 213 0.37 18.67 -3.36
CA ASP A 213 0.13 18.93 -1.94
C ASP A 213 -1.35 18.79 -1.54
N GLY A 214 -2.21 18.33 -2.47
CA GLY A 214 -3.63 18.14 -2.24
C GLY A 214 -4.44 18.12 -3.54
N LEU A 215 -5.77 18.25 -3.42
CA LEU A 215 -6.72 18.21 -4.54
C LEU A 215 -6.74 19.49 -5.40
N GLN A 216 -6.04 20.55 -4.98
CA GLN A 216 -6.08 21.86 -5.66
C GLN A 216 -5.52 21.82 -7.10
N SER A 217 -4.72 20.80 -7.44
CA SER A 217 -4.11 20.64 -8.77
C SER A 217 -4.83 19.64 -9.69
N MET A 218 -6.02 19.14 -9.33
CA MET A 218 -6.69 18.04 -10.06
C MET A 218 -6.92 18.32 -11.55
N ASN A 219 -7.29 19.54 -11.95
CA ASN A 219 -7.51 19.86 -13.37
C ASN A 219 -6.26 19.68 -14.24
N GLN A 220 -5.09 20.09 -13.74
CA GLN A 220 -3.82 19.91 -14.44
C GLN A 220 -3.39 18.44 -14.45
N LEU A 221 -3.66 17.71 -13.36
CA LEU A 221 -3.36 16.29 -13.27
C LEU A 221 -4.23 15.46 -14.21
N LYS A 222 -5.47 15.89 -14.45
CA LYS A 222 -6.44 15.16 -15.28
C LYS A 222 -5.89 14.91 -16.67
N THR A 223 -5.48 15.97 -17.38
CA THR A 223 -4.93 15.86 -18.74
C THR A 223 -3.68 14.98 -18.79
N ARG A 224 -2.82 15.04 -17.76
CA ARG A 224 -1.61 14.22 -17.69
C ARG A 224 -1.93 12.74 -17.48
N ILE A 225 -2.91 12.43 -16.63
CA ILE A 225 -3.35 11.05 -16.38
C ILE A 225 -4.08 10.52 -17.60
N GLU A 226 -4.98 11.28 -18.23
CA GLU A 226 -5.67 10.87 -19.47
C GLU A 226 -4.67 10.60 -20.60
N ALA A 227 -3.67 11.45 -20.80
CA ALA A 227 -2.61 11.20 -21.77
C ALA A 227 -1.80 9.94 -21.42
N PHE A 228 -1.54 9.69 -20.14
CA PHE A 228 -0.88 8.47 -19.69
C PHE A 228 -1.76 7.23 -19.93
N THR A 229 -3.07 7.32 -19.69
CA THR A 229 -4.05 6.27 -19.98
C THR A 229 -3.99 5.87 -21.45
N GLU A 230 -4.01 6.83 -22.38
CA GLU A 230 -3.89 6.54 -23.82
C GLU A 230 -2.51 5.95 -24.17
N MET A 231 -1.44 6.39 -23.50
CA MET A 231 -0.09 5.87 -23.73
C MET A 231 0.07 4.40 -23.29
N ILE A 232 -0.62 3.95 -22.23
CA ILE A 232 -0.50 2.57 -21.72
C ILE A 232 -1.54 1.59 -22.29
N LYS A 233 -2.60 2.09 -22.95
CA LYS A 233 -3.52 1.26 -23.75
C LYS A 233 -2.86 0.71 -25.02
N ASN A 234 -1.86 1.43 -25.55
CA ASN A 234 -1.08 1.11 -26.75
C ASN A 234 0.23 0.40 -26.39
#